data_AF-A0A645AN36-F1
#
_entry.id   AF-A0A645AN36-F1
#
_cell.length_a   1.000
_cell.length_b   1.000
_cell.length_c   1.000
_cell.angle_alpha   90.00
_cell.angle_beta   90.00
_cell.angle_gamma   90.00
#
_symmetry.space_group_name_H-M   'P 1'
#
loop_
_entity.id
_entity.type
_entity.pdbx_description
1 polymer ?
#
loop_
_entity_poly.entity_id
_entity_poly.type
_entity_poly.pdbx_seq_one_letter_code
_entity_poly.pdbx_strand_id
1 'polypeptide(L)'
;MITAVVRTSARAEIGVITSTGMLHRLSVLDLPVLPPTAAAPHLQGGSRLSELLALEPGEEFRALVPLDPDSPGLAIGTRQGVVKVVRPEILTRSEWEVIRLEDGDEVTGAVWLGGRATAELCFVTSDAQLLHFPLGVVRPQGRTGGGIAGIKLNPGARVVFFGAVPVDGSVVVTLAASSGALLGVETGSVKVAPFEEFPGKGRATQGVRCHRFLKGEDELQLAWAGPAPAIACAASGAPVDLPPADGRRDGSGHPVPQPILAIGTRSFPVPSSESGAPAAGAAE
;
A
#
# COMPACT_ATOMS: atom_id res chain seq x y z
N MET A 1 -8.11 -7.53 8.41
CA MET A 1 -7.09 -6.50 8.72
C MET A 1 -7.52 -5.18 8.11
N ILE A 2 -7.29 -4.05 8.78
CA ILE A 2 -7.49 -2.73 8.16
C ILE A 2 -6.32 -2.47 7.22
N THR A 3 -6.59 -2.23 5.93
CA THR A 3 -5.57 -2.03 4.90
C THR A 3 -5.41 -0.56 4.51
N ALA A 4 -6.45 0.25 4.71
CA ALA A 4 -6.45 1.69 4.45
C ALA A 4 -7.39 2.42 5.40
N VAL A 5 -7.07 3.69 5.66
CA VAL A 5 -7.90 4.61 6.43
C VAL A 5 -7.87 5.96 5.73
N VAL A 6 -9.02 6.62 5.65
CA VAL A 6 -9.14 8.00 5.18
C VAL A 6 -9.97 8.78 6.19
N ARG A 7 -9.53 10.00 6.52
CA ARG A 7 -10.32 10.92 7.31
C ARG A 7 -11.28 11.65 6.41
N THR A 8 -12.56 11.68 6.79
CA THR A 8 -13.62 12.29 5.99
C THR A 8 -14.77 12.75 6.89
N SER A 9 -15.83 13.30 6.30
CA SER A 9 -17.08 13.66 7.00
C SER A 9 -18.25 12.81 6.51
N ALA A 10 -19.31 12.73 7.31
CA ALA A 10 -20.46 11.85 7.03
C ALA A 10 -21.15 12.11 5.67
N ARG A 11 -21.08 13.35 5.15
CA ARG A 11 -21.71 13.74 3.87
C ARG A 11 -20.71 13.92 2.72
N ALA A 12 -19.44 13.60 2.94
CA ALA A 12 -18.42 13.73 1.92
C ALA A 12 -18.39 12.51 1.00
N GLU A 13 -17.66 12.65 -0.09
CA GLU A 13 -17.29 11.58 -0.99
C GLU A 13 -15.79 11.31 -0.84
N ILE A 14 -15.40 10.04 -1.01
CA ILE A 14 -14.00 9.60 -1.01
C ILE A 14 -13.68 8.90 -2.32
N GLY A 15 -12.41 8.86 -2.69
CA GLY A 15 -11.91 8.11 -3.82
C GLY A 15 -11.43 6.73 -3.39
N VAL A 16 -11.80 5.70 -4.16
CA VAL A 16 -11.32 4.34 -4.03
C VAL A 16 -10.45 4.03 -5.25
N ILE A 17 -9.17 3.77 -5.02
CA ILE A 17 -8.22 3.41 -6.06
C ILE A 17 -8.18 1.89 -6.21
N THR A 18 -8.14 1.42 -7.45
CA THR A 18 -8.15 -0.01 -7.79
C THR A 18 -6.94 -0.45 -8.62
N SER A 19 -6.77 -1.76 -8.79
CA SER A 19 -5.68 -2.39 -9.55
C SER A 19 -5.67 -1.99 -11.03
N THR A 20 -6.84 -1.66 -11.60
CA THR A 20 -7.00 -1.21 -12.99
C THR A 20 -6.56 0.24 -13.21
N GLY A 21 -6.10 0.93 -12.16
CA GLY A 21 -5.70 2.34 -12.25
C GLY A 21 -6.87 3.31 -12.28
N MET A 22 -8.06 2.87 -11.87
CA MET A 22 -9.26 3.68 -11.74
C MET A 22 -9.39 4.27 -10.33
N LEU A 23 -9.95 5.47 -10.26
CA LEU A 23 -10.53 6.04 -9.05
C LEU A 23 -12.05 5.98 -9.18
N HIS A 24 -12.67 5.31 -8.22
CA HIS A 24 -14.11 5.24 -8.04
C HIS A 24 -14.55 6.17 -6.93
N ARG A 25 -15.61 6.93 -7.16
CA ARG A 25 -16.21 7.79 -6.15
C ARG A 25 -17.15 6.98 -5.27
N LEU A 26 -16.98 7.12 -3.97
CA LEU A 26 -17.82 6.48 -2.97
C LEU A 26 -18.38 7.52 -2.01
N SER A 27 -19.71 7.58 -1.92
CA SER A 27 -20.41 8.39 -0.93
C SER A 27 -20.27 7.76 0.46
N VAL A 28 -19.86 8.55 1.45
CA VAL A 28 -19.74 8.08 2.84
C VAL A 28 -21.12 7.75 3.43
N LEU A 29 -22.20 8.33 2.91
CA LEU A 29 -23.57 8.03 3.34
C LEU A 29 -23.99 6.59 3.01
N ASP A 30 -23.35 5.97 2.03
CA ASP A 30 -23.67 4.61 1.59
C ASP A 30 -22.95 3.55 2.43
N LEU A 31 -22.02 3.97 3.30
CA LEU A 31 -21.23 3.08 4.15
C LEU A 31 -22.01 2.65 5.41
N PRO A 32 -21.90 1.37 5.81
CA PRO A 32 -22.44 0.94 7.09
C PRO A 32 -21.73 1.64 8.25
N VAL A 33 -22.51 2.13 9.20
CA VAL A 33 -21.98 2.71 10.43
C VAL A 33 -21.68 1.60 11.42
N LEU A 34 -20.42 1.46 11.80
CA LEU A 34 -20.01 0.55 12.86
C LEU A 34 -20.11 1.26 14.22
N PRO A 35 -20.70 0.61 15.24
CA PRO A 35 -20.72 1.18 16.58
C PRO A 35 -19.28 1.33 17.09
N PRO A 36 -18.97 2.41 17.85
CA PRO A 36 -17.67 2.54 18.47
C PRO A 36 -17.47 1.40 19.48
N THR A 37 -16.38 0.66 19.35
CA THR A 37 -16.00 -0.40 20.29
C THR A 37 -14.59 -0.13 20.82
N ALA A 38 -14.26 -0.72 21.97
CA ALA A 38 -12.92 -0.63 22.55
C ALA A 38 -11.87 -1.46 21.76
N ALA A 39 -12.33 -2.35 20.87
CA ALA A 39 -11.50 -3.21 20.05
C ALA A 39 -11.48 -2.73 18.58
N ALA A 40 -10.60 -3.31 17.77
CA ALA A 40 -10.62 -3.05 16.33
C ALA A 40 -11.98 -3.49 15.72
N PRO A 41 -12.49 -2.78 14.70
CA PRO A 41 -13.73 -3.16 14.04
C PRO A 41 -13.69 -4.59 13.46
N HIS A 42 -14.78 -5.34 13.61
CA HIS A 42 -14.93 -6.65 12.99
C HIS A 42 -15.42 -6.52 11.55
N LEU A 43 -14.86 -7.34 10.65
CA LEU A 43 -15.24 -7.36 9.22
C LEU A 43 -16.71 -7.74 9.00
N GLN A 44 -17.33 -8.48 9.92
CA GLN A 44 -18.74 -8.89 9.82
C GLN A 44 -19.72 -7.71 9.79
N GLY A 45 -19.33 -6.54 10.31
CA GLY A 45 -20.18 -5.34 10.25
C GLY A 45 -20.01 -4.52 8.96
N GLY A 46 -19.03 -4.85 8.12
CA GLY A 46 -18.77 -4.13 6.87
C GLY A 46 -19.56 -4.68 5.69
N SER A 47 -19.56 -3.92 4.59
CA SER A 47 -20.07 -4.35 3.28
C SER A 47 -18.92 -4.73 2.36
N ARG A 48 -19.17 -5.61 1.39
CA ARG A 48 -18.16 -5.90 0.37
C ARG A 48 -18.02 -4.69 -0.55
N LEU A 49 -16.80 -4.39 -1.00
CA LEU A 49 -16.57 -3.25 -1.90
C LEU A 49 -17.38 -3.36 -3.21
N SER A 50 -17.51 -4.58 -3.74
CA SER A 50 -18.29 -4.89 -4.93
C SER A 50 -19.81 -4.71 -4.76
N GLU A 51 -20.30 -4.56 -3.52
CA GLU A 51 -21.70 -4.20 -3.25
C GLU A 51 -21.92 -2.68 -3.28
N LEU A 52 -20.83 -1.91 -3.11
CA LEU A 52 -20.84 -0.46 -3.04
C LEU A 52 -20.43 0.20 -4.36
N LEU A 53 -19.60 -0.48 -5.16
CA LEU A 53 -19.05 0.02 -6.42
C LEU A 53 -19.21 -1.01 -7.53
N ALA A 54 -19.45 -0.53 -8.75
CA ALA A 54 -19.39 -1.35 -9.95
C ALA A 54 -17.91 -1.59 -10.31
N LEU A 55 -17.40 -2.78 -9.97
CA LEU A 55 -16.03 -3.18 -10.25
C LEU A 55 -15.99 -4.17 -11.42
N GLU A 56 -14.96 -4.05 -12.26
CA GLU A 56 -14.68 -5.02 -13.31
C GLU A 56 -14.24 -6.37 -12.71
N PRO A 57 -14.44 -7.50 -13.41
CA PRO A 57 -13.97 -8.80 -12.92
C PRO A 57 -12.45 -8.80 -12.67
N GLY A 58 -12.06 -9.10 -11.43
CA GLY A 58 -10.66 -9.10 -11.01
C GLY A 58 -10.09 -7.72 -10.64
N GLU A 59 -10.90 -6.67 -10.66
CA GLU A 59 -10.51 -5.36 -10.16
C GLU A 59 -10.44 -5.38 -8.62
N GLU A 60 -9.27 -5.05 -8.09
CA GLU A 60 -8.98 -5.14 -6.66
C GLU A 60 -8.74 -3.77 -6.03
N PHE A 61 -9.14 -3.62 -4.77
CA PHE A 61 -8.85 -2.44 -3.97
C PHE A 61 -7.34 -2.20 -3.79
N ARG A 62 -6.91 -0.93 -3.85
CA ARG A 62 -5.52 -0.50 -3.59
C ARG A 62 -5.38 0.64 -2.59
N ALA A 63 -6.25 1.65 -2.61
CA ALA A 63 -6.17 2.76 -1.65
C ALA A 63 -7.48 3.52 -1.46
N LEU A 64 -7.56 4.27 -0.36
CA LEU A 64 -8.54 5.33 -0.16
C LEU A 64 -7.84 6.70 -0.25
N VAL A 65 -8.50 7.67 -0.88
CA VAL A 65 -8.03 9.05 -0.99
C VAL A 65 -9.16 10.02 -0.67
N PRO A 66 -8.89 11.16 -0.01
CA PRO A 66 -9.87 12.24 0.06
C PRO A 66 -10.09 12.85 -1.33
N LEU A 67 -11.33 13.23 -1.63
CA LEU A 67 -11.65 14.04 -2.81
C LEU A 67 -11.61 15.51 -2.43
N ASP A 68 -10.38 16.02 -2.34
CA ASP A 68 -10.07 17.40 -2.01
C ASP A 68 -9.14 17.98 -3.10
N PRO A 69 -9.50 19.10 -3.78
CA PRO A 69 -8.63 19.75 -4.75
C PRO A 69 -7.27 20.17 -4.18
N ASP A 70 -7.21 20.46 -2.88
CA ASP A 70 -6.00 20.89 -2.17
C ASP A 70 -5.19 19.72 -1.59
N SER A 71 -5.59 18.48 -1.91
CA SER A 71 -4.88 17.27 -1.49
C SER A 71 -3.41 17.29 -1.96
N PRO A 72 -2.47 16.69 -1.22
CA PRO A 72 -1.08 16.54 -1.68
C PRO A 72 -0.92 15.53 -2.83
N GLY A 73 -2.00 14.85 -3.23
CA GLY A 73 -2.02 13.88 -4.32
C GLY A 73 -1.77 12.44 -3.85
N LEU A 74 -1.48 11.58 -4.83
CA LEU A 74 -1.38 10.13 -4.67
C LEU A 74 -0.09 9.64 -5.31
N ALA A 75 0.66 8.76 -4.65
CA ALA A 75 1.71 7.98 -5.29
C ALA A 75 1.16 6.61 -5.71
N ILE A 76 1.48 6.19 -6.92
CA ILE A 76 1.11 4.90 -7.51
C ILE A 76 2.38 4.18 -7.94
N GLY A 77 2.44 2.88 -7.66
CA GLY A 77 3.45 1.96 -8.17
C GLY A 77 2.78 0.77 -8.84
N THR A 78 3.28 0.40 -10.01
CA THR A 78 2.69 -0.65 -10.84
C THR A 78 3.47 -1.96 -10.76
N ARG A 79 2.83 -3.04 -11.21
CA ARG A 79 3.37 -4.40 -11.27
C ARG A 79 4.63 -4.47 -12.13
N GLN A 80 4.69 -3.68 -13.21
CA GLN A 80 5.83 -3.59 -14.11
C GLN A 80 6.92 -2.59 -13.66
N GLY A 81 6.81 -2.06 -12.44
CA GLY A 81 7.86 -1.21 -11.85
C GLY A 81 7.78 0.26 -12.25
N VAL A 82 6.63 0.72 -12.75
CA VAL A 82 6.37 2.14 -13.02
C VAL A 82 5.98 2.84 -11.72
N VAL A 83 6.39 4.10 -11.58
CA VAL A 83 5.99 4.99 -10.48
C VAL A 83 5.35 6.26 -11.04
N LYS A 84 4.28 6.72 -10.40
CA LYS A 84 3.62 7.99 -10.73
C LYS A 84 3.19 8.71 -9.47
N VAL A 85 3.45 10.01 -9.41
CA VAL A 85 2.77 10.90 -8.45
C VAL A 85 1.67 11.62 -9.23
N VAL A 86 0.43 11.50 -8.77
CA VAL A 86 -0.77 12.04 -9.40
C VAL A 86 -1.17 13.33 -8.68
N ARG A 87 -1.33 14.42 -9.44
CA ARG A 87 -1.93 15.64 -8.92
C ARG A 87 -3.42 15.41 -8.64
N PRO A 88 -3.98 15.99 -7.56
CA PRO A 88 -5.41 15.93 -7.33
C PRO A 88 -6.16 16.57 -8.49
N GLU A 89 -7.14 15.84 -9.00
CA GLU A 89 -8.06 16.31 -10.02
C GLU A 89 -9.39 15.60 -9.75
N ILE A 90 -10.43 16.38 -9.48
CA ILE A 90 -11.77 15.86 -9.19
C ILE A 90 -12.64 16.16 -10.40
N LEU A 91 -13.07 15.10 -11.08
CA LEU A 91 -14.00 15.22 -12.19
C LEU A 91 -15.44 15.21 -11.67
N THR A 92 -16.44 15.43 -12.53
CA THR A 92 -17.86 15.29 -12.14
C THR A 92 -18.36 13.85 -12.22
N ARG A 93 -17.63 12.97 -12.93
CA ARG A 93 -17.96 11.57 -13.19
C ARG A 93 -17.83 10.68 -11.96
N SER A 94 -18.59 9.60 -11.88
CA SER A 94 -18.51 8.61 -10.79
C SER A 94 -17.15 7.91 -10.71
N GLU A 95 -16.45 7.79 -11.84
CA GLU A 95 -15.13 7.16 -11.91
C GLU A 95 -14.25 7.80 -12.97
N TRP A 96 -12.94 7.70 -12.79
CA TRP A 96 -11.95 8.11 -13.79
C TRP A 96 -10.60 7.45 -13.57
N GLU A 97 -9.89 7.23 -14.68
CA GLU A 97 -8.51 6.75 -14.70
C GLU A 97 -7.59 7.73 -13.97
N VAL A 98 -6.64 7.24 -13.14
CA VAL A 98 -5.60 8.05 -12.49
C VAL A 98 -4.20 7.76 -13.01
N ILE A 99 -4.03 6.72 -13.81
CA ILE A 99 -2.78 6.33 -14.47
C ILE A 99 -3.09 5.57 -15.76
N ARG A 100 -2.37 5.90 -16.84
CA ARG A 100 -2.38 5.10 -18.06
C ARG A 100 -1.49 3.89 -17.89
N LEU A 101 -2.10 2.71 -17.84
CA LEU A 101 -1.40 1.43 -17.76
C LEU A 101 -1.04 0.92 -19.16
N GLU A 102 0.10 0.25 -19.25
CA GLU A 102 0.46 -0.54 -20.43
C GLU A 102 -0.17 -1.94 -20.33
N ASP A 103 -0.23 -2.66 -21.45
CA ASP A 103 -0.84 -3.99 -21.51
C ASP A 103 -0.21 -4.96 -20.48
N GLY A 104 -1.06 -5.62 -19.70
CA GLY A 104 -0.62 -6.55 -18.66
C GLY A 104 0.04 -5.90 -17.45
N ASP A 105 -0.03 -4.57 -17.31
CA ASP A 105 0.33 -3.86 -16.08
C ASP A 105 -0.90 -3.64 -15.20
N GLU A 106 -0.66 -3.42 -13.92
CA GLU A 106 -1.69 -3.11 -12.93
C GLU A 106 -1.08 -2.29 -11.79
N VAL A 107 -1.90 -1.54 -11.08
CA VAL A 107 -1.50 -0.89 -9.84
C VAL A 107 -1.27 -1.95 -8.77
N THR A 108 -0.03 -2.09 -8.30
CA THR A 108 0.32 -2.95 -7.17
C THR A 108 0.11 -2.24 -5.85
N GLY A 109 0.38 -0.93 -5.80
CA GLY A 109 0.17 -0.14 -4.59
C GLY A 109 -0.15 1.31 -4.90
N ALA A 110 -0.95 1.92 -4.05
CA ALA A 110 -1.29 3.33 -4.11
C ALA A 110 -1.28 3.91 -2.69
N VAL A 111 -0.72 5.10 -2.50
CA VAL A 111 -0.63 5.76 -1.18
C VAL A 111 -0.97 7.23 -1.30
N TRP A 112 -1.98 7.66 -0.53
CA TRP A 112 -2.28 9.08 -0.35
C TRP A 112 -1.12 9.78 0.38
N LEU A 113 -0.71 10.94 -0.12
CA LEU A 113 0.51 11.63 0.33
C LEU A 113 0.32 12.53 1.55
N GLY A 114 -0.88 12.54 2.16
CA GLY A 114 -1.18 13.29 3.39
C GLY A 114 -0.20 12.98 4.51
N GLY A 115 0.50 14.01 5.01
CA GLY A 115 1.47 13.88 6.10
C GLY A 115 2.75 13.08 5.76
N ARG A 116 3.04 12.85 4.48
CA ARG A 116 4.15 11.98 4.02
C ARG A 116 5.19 12.70 3.16
N ALA A 117 5.37 14.01 3.35
CA ALA A 117 6.27 14.82 2.53
C ALA A 117 7.73 14.34 2.54
N THR A 118 8.17 13.71 3.63
CA THR A 118 9.53 13.19 3.83
C THR A 118 9.63 11.66 3.66
N ALA A 119 8.55 11.00 3.23
CA ALA A 119 8.56 9.55 3.03
C ALA A 119 9.41 9.14 1.82
N GLU A 120 9.89 7.91 1.83
CA GLU A 120 10.52 7.27 0.69
C GLU A 120 9.53 6.38 -0.05
N LEU A 121 9.59 6.39 -1.37
CA LEU A 121 8.85 5.44 -2.19
C LEU A 121 9.62 4.12 -2.19
N CYS A 122 8.96 3.04 -1.80
CA CYS A 122 9.55 1.72 -1.65
C CYS A 122 8.87 0.72 -2.58
N PHE A 123 9.67 -0.02 -3.32
CA PHE A 123 9.30 -1.16 -4.15
C PHE A 123 9.91 -2.43 -3.59
N VAL A 124 9.14 -3.52 -3.57
CA VAL A 124 9.67 -4.87 -3.35
C VAL A 124 9.23 -5.76 -4.51
N THR A 125 10.13 -6.59 -5.01
CA THR A 125 9.89 -7.48 -6.16
C THR A 125 9.80 -8.94 -5.75
N SER A 126 9.15 -9.72 -6.61
CA SER A 126 8.96 -11.17 -6.43
C SER A 126 10.28 -11.94 -6.36
N ASP A 127 11.35 -11.46 -7.00
CA ASP A 127 12.71 -12.03 -6.96
C ASP A 127 13.58 -11.45 -5.83
N ALA A 128 12.93 -10.94 -4.77
CA ALA A 128 13.55 -10.45 -3.56
C ALA A 128 14.53 -9.28 -3.76
N GLN A 129 14.18 -8.31 -4.61
CA GLN A 129 14.81 -7.00 -4.63
C GLN A 129 13.97 -5.98 -3.89
N LEU A 130 14.61 -5.06 -3.19
CA LEU A 130 13.99 -3.87 -2.61
C LEU A 130 14.71 -2.63 -3.12
N LEU A 131 13.94 -1.69 -3.63
CA LEU A 131 14.42 -0.35 -3.98
C LEU A 131 13.61 0.68 -3.22
N HIS A 132 14.29 1.63 -2.60
CA HIS A 132 13.64 2.83 -2.12
C HIS A 132 14.42 4.10 -2.48
N PHE A 133 13.68 5.20 -2.58
CA PHE A 133 14.20 6.53 -2.91
C PHE A 133 13.25 7.64 -2.43
N PRO A 134 13.72 8.87 -2.22
CA PRO A 134 12.89 9.97 -1.74
C PRO A 134 11.71 10.30 -2.67
N LEU A 135 10.52 10.50 -2.11
CA LEU A 135 9.32 10.89 -2.86
C LEU A 135 9.54 12.08 -3.80
N GLY A 136 10.31 13.09 -3.35
CA GLY A 136 10.55 14.32 -4.08
C GLY A 136 11.26 14.18 -5.43
N VAL A 137 11.84 13.02 -5.75
CA VAL A 137 12.47 12.76 -7.06
C VAL A 137 11.45 12.44 -8.15
N VAL A 138 10.20 12.17 -7.80
CA VAL A 138 9.09 11.92 -8.74
C VAL A 138 8.19 13.15 -8.79
N ARG A 139 8.23 13.86 -9.92
CA ARG A 139 7.41 15.06 -10.11
C ARG A 139 5.93 14.68 -10.29
N PRO A 140 4.98 15.43 -9.71
CA PRO A 140 3.55 15.22 -9.93
C PRO A 140 3.17 15.36 -11.41
N GLN A 141 2.29 14.47 -11.86
CA GLN A 141 1.78 14.40 -13.23
C GLN A 141 0.26 14.54 -13.25
N GLY A 142 -0.28 14.95 -14.39
CA GLY A 142 -1.72 14.93 -14.63
C GLY A 142 -2.26 13.51 -14.84
N ARG A 143 -3.58 13.41 -14.89
CA ARG A 143 -4.34 12.16 -15.01
C ARG A 143 -3.89 11.26 -16.15
N THR A 144 -3.69 11.81 -17.35
CA THR A 144 -3.33 11.08 -18.57
C THR A 144 -1.89 10.55 -18.63
N GLY A 145 -1.05 10.88 -17.64
CA GLY A 145 0.33 10.39 -17.59
C GLY A 145 0.42 8.89 -17.29
N GLY A 146 1.36 8.20 -17.94
CA GLY A 146 1.66 6.79 -17.64
C GLY A 146 2.60 6.59 -16.45
N GLY A 147 3.23 7.65 -15.94
CA GLY A 147 4.29 7.54 -14.93
C GLY A 147 5.69 7.46 -15.56
N ILE A 148 6.67 7.13 -14.74
CA ILE A 148 8.09 6.97 -15.11
C ILE A 148 8.65 5.68 -14.51
N ALA A 149 9.79 5.20 -14.99
CA ALA A 149 10.43 4.02 -14.42
C ALA A 149 10.78 4.21 -12.94
N GLY A 150 10.20 3.38 -12.06
CA GLY A 150 10.39 3.37 -10.61
C GLY A 150 11.50 2.41 -10.19
N ILE A 151 11.35 1.12 -10.51
CA ILE A 151 12.34 0.06 -10.27
C ILE A 151 12.63 -0.70 -11.57
N LYS A 152 13.88 -1.08 -11.78
CA LYS A 152 14.27 -1.96 -12.90
C LYS A 152 14.07 -3.42 -12.48
N LEU A 153 13.12 -4.09 -13.12
CA LEU A 153 12.84 -5.51 -12.88
C LEU A 153 13.83 -6.42 -13.59
N ASN A 154 14.14 -7.55 -12.95
CA ASN A 154 14.80 -8.67 -13.61
C ASN A 154 13.81 -9.42 -14.52
N PRO A 155 14.28 -10.17 -15.53
CA PRO A 155 13.40 -10.96 -16.39
C PRO A 155 12.48 -11.88 -15.57
N GLY A 156 11.17 -11.79 -15.81
CA GLY A 156 10.15 -12.58 -15.11
C GLY A 156 9.75 -12.07 -13.72
N ALA A 157 10.49 -11.12 -13.14
CA ALA A 157 10.13 -10.52 -11.86
C ALA A 157 8.96 -9.52 -12.01
N ARG A 158 8.22 -9.32 -10.92
CA ARG A 158 7.18 -8.29 -10.81
C ARG A 158 7.27 -7.58 -9.47
N VAL A 159 6.68 -6.38 -9.38
CA VAL A 159 6.48 -5.72 -8.09
C VAL A 159 5.42 -6.47 -7.28
N VAL A 160 5.71 -6.75 -6.02
CA VAL A 160 4.79 -7.38 -5.05
C VAL A 160 4.39 -6.44 -3.92
N PHE A 161 5.09 -5.31 -3.79
CA PHE A 161 4.72 -4.23 -2.88
C PHE A 161 5.16 -2.88 -3.42
N PHE A 162 4.29 -1.88 -3.27
CA PHE A 162 4.64 -0.48 -3.39
C PHE A 162 4.02 0.34 -2.26
N GLY A 163 4.77 1.29 -1.71
CA GLY A 163 4.24 2.25 -0.74
C GLY A 163 5.14 3.46 -0.49
N ALA A 164 4.59 4.47 0.20
CA ALA A 164 5.35 5.59 0.74
C ALA A 164 5.64 5.34 2.23
N VAL A 165 6.90 5.10 2.58
CA VAL A 165 7.35 4.57 3.86
C VAL A 165 8.15 5.65 4.60
N PRO A 166 7.78 6.02 5.84
CA PRO A 166 8.67 6.80 6.71
C PRO A 166 9.94 6.00 6.99
N VAL A 167 11.12 6.61 6.89
CA VAL A 167 12.38 5.87 7.12
C VAL A 167 12.49 5.42 8.57
N ASP A 168 12.22 6.35 9.50
CA ASP A 168 12.36 6.09 10.94
C ASP A 168 11.22 5.23 11.47
N GLY A 169 11.56 4.24 12.30
CA GLY A 169 10.58 3.38 12.97
C GLY A 169 9.80 2.44 12.05
N SER A 170 10.22 2.27 10.80
CA SER A 170 9.62 1.33 9.85
C SER A 170 10.37 0.01 9.78
N VAL A 171 9.67 -1.01 9.34
CA VAL A 171 10.19 -2.36 9.09
C VAL A 171 9.78 -2.85 7.71
N VAL A 172 10.51 -3.84 7.21
CA VAL A 172 10.19 -4.60 6.00
C VAL A 172 9.87 -6.02 6.41
N VAL A 173 8.70 -6.50 5.98
CA VAL A 173 8.29 -7.90 6.10
C VAL A 173 8.26 -8.54 4.73
N THR A 174 8.87 -9.71 4.61
CA THR A 174 8.87 -10.51 3.37
C THR A 174 8.41 -11.92 3.67
N LEU A 175 7.50 -12.46 2.87
CA LEU A 175 7.05 -13.84 2.89
C LEU A 175 7.53 -14.54 1.62
N ALA A 176 8.42 -15.52 1.78
CA ALA A 176 8.94 -16.34 0.70
C ALA A 176 8.24 -17.71 0.67
N ALA A 177 8.00 -18.23 -0.54
CA ALA A 177 7.48 -19.57 -0.76
C ALA A 177 7.88 -20.08 -2.15
N SER A 178 7.42 -21.28 -2.51
CA SER A 178 7.54 -21.80 -3.88
C SER A 178 6.61 -21.06 -4.83
N SER A 179 7.05 -20.89 -6.07
CA SER A 179 6.24 -20.43 -7.18
C SER A 179 5.08 -21.41 -7.39
N GLY A 180 3.89 -20.86 -7.57
CA GLY A 180 2.64 -21.63 -7.66
C GLY A 180 1.94 -21.92 -6.33
N ALA A 181 2.60 -21.71 -5.18
CA ALA A 181 1.89 -21.81 -3.92
C ALA A 181 0.84 -20.68 -3.77
N LEU A 182 -0.28 -20.97 -3.13
CA LEU A 182 -1.39 -20.02 -3.01
C LEU A 182 -1.26 -19.15 -1.75
N LEU A 183 -1.25 -17.82 -1.94
CA LEU A 183 -1.17 -16.85 -0.85
C LEU A 183 -2.33 -17.05 0.15
N GLY A 184 -2.01 -17.12 1.44
CA GLY A 184 -2.98 -17.34 2.50
C GLY A 184 -3.51 -18.77 2.64
N VAL A 185 -3.02 -19.71 1.82
CA VAL A 185 -3.37 -21.14 1.88
C VAL A 185 -2.16 -21.97 2.32
N GLU A 186 -1.00 -21.71 1.73
CA GLU A 186 0.24 -22.42 2.03
C GLU A 186 1.14 -21.61 2.96
N THR A 187 1.94 -22.31 3.77
CA THR A 187 2.93 -21.69 4.64
C THR A 187 4.20 -21.37 3.85
N GLY A 188 4.86 -20.30 4.25
CA GLY A 188 6.16 -19.89 3.73
C GLY A 188 7.13 -19.56 4.86
N SER A 189 8.24 -18.91 4.53
CA SER A 189 9.14 -18.33 5.51
C SER A 189 9.00 -16.81 5.55
N VAL A 190 8.98 -16.27 6.77
CA VAL A 190 8.84 -14.84 7.01
C VAL A 190 10.11 -14.27 7.61
N LYS A 191 10.51 -13.12 7.07
CA LYS A 191 11.56 -12.29 7.65
C LYS A 191 10.98 -10.92 7.96
N VAL A 192 11.32 -10.39 9.13
CA VAL A 192 11.10 -9.00 9.51
C VAL A 192 12.46 -8.36 9.73
N ALA A 193 12.72 -7.25 9.06
CA ALA A 193 13.98 -6.51 9.14
C ALA A 193 13.70 -5.02 9.36
N PRO A 194 14.52 -4.30 10.15
CA PRO A 194 14.46 -2.83 10.20
C PRO A 194 14.57 -2.22 8.81
N PHE A 195 13.83 -1.14 8.53
CA PHE A 195 13.89 -0.49 7.21
C PHE A 195 15.28 0.14 6.92
N GLU A 196 16.01 0.53 7.97
CA GLU A 196 17.37 1.07 7.89
C GLU A 196 18.43 0.07 7.37
N GLU A 197 18.18 -1.24 7.45
CA GLU A 197 19.05 -2.28 6.88
C GLU A 197 19.14 -2.19 5.34
N PHE A 198 18.19 -1.49 4.72
CA PHE A 198 18.08 -1.32 3.29
C PHE A 198 18.60 0.06 2.89
N PRO A 199 19.78 0.18 2.26
CA PRO A 199 20.31 1.46 1.84
C PRO A 199 19.56 1.99 0.62
N GLY A 200 19.20 3.27 0.65
CA GLY A 200 18.56 3.95 -0.47
C GLY A 200 19.43 3.98 -1.72
N LYS A 201 18.77 3.99 -2.88
CA LYS A 201 19.40 4.06 -4.20
C LYS A 201 18.66 5.06 -5.09
N GLY A 202 19.17 5.29 -6.30
CA GLY A 202 18.42 6.04 -7.31
C GLY A 202 17.25 5.23 -7.85
N ARG A 203 16.17 5.91 -8.30
CA ARG A 203 15.09 5.26 -9.04
C ARG A 203 15.63 4.58 -10.30
N ALA A 204 14.85 3.65 -10.85
CA ALA A 204 15.17 2.87 -12.06
C ALA A 204 16.46 2.04 -11.95
N THR A 205 16.96 1.84 -10.73
CA THR A 205 17.96 0.82 -10.42
C THR A 205 17.25 -0.49 -10.06
N GLN A 206 18.01 -1.58 -9.91
CA GLN A 206 17.46 -2.86 -9.47
C GLN A 206 17.18 -2.93 -7.97
N GLY A 207 17.69 -1.97 -7.18
CA GLY A 207 17.65 -2.05 -5.72
C GLY A 207 18.71 -2.98 -5.14
N VAL A 208 18.42 -3.53 -3.96
CA VAL A 208 19.29 -4.44 -3.22
C VAL A 208 18.51 -5.70 -2.85
N ARG A 209 19.20 -6.85 -2.77
CA ARG A 209 18.56 -8.09 -2.32
C ARG A 209 17.97 -7.88 -0.92
N CYS A 210 16.70 -8.23 -0.74
CA CYS A 210 15.96 -8.07 0.51
C CYS A 210 15.57 -9.38 1.20
N HIS A 211 15.79 -10.51 0.54
CA HIS A 211 15.54 -11.84 1.09
C HIS A 211 16.47 -12.84 0.41
N ARG A 212 16.99 -13.81 1.17
CA ARG A 212 17.69 -14.98 0.62
C ARG A 212 16.80 -16.20 0.72
N PHE A 213 16.35 -16.71 -0.41
CA PHE A 213 15.50 -17.90 -0.48
C PHE A 213 16.19 -19.13 0.13
N LEU A 214 15.41 -19.92 0.85
CA LEU A 214 15.77 -21.26 1.33
C LEU A 214 15.48 -22.31 0.26
N LYS A 215 15.87 -23.56 0.53
CA LYS A 215 15.57 -24.68 -0.37
C LYS A 215 14.05 -24.85 -0.48
N GLY A 216 13.53 -24.81 -1.71
CA GLY A 216 12.10 -24.92 -2.00
C GLY A 216 11.38 -23.57 -2.11
N GLU A 217 12.10 -22.45 -1.93
CA GLU A 217 11.59 -21.11 -2.17
C GLU A 217 12.27 -20.51 -3.39
N ASP A 218 11.50 -19.80 -4.20
CA ASP A 218 11.99 -19.11 -5.40
C ASP A 218 11.29 -17.76 -5.64
N GLU A 219 10.31 -17.39 -4.79
CA GLU A 219 9.55 -16.15 -4.94
C GLU A 219 9.12 -15.54 -3.59
N LEU A 220 9.09 -14.21 -3.52
CA LEU A 220 8.31 -13.48 -2.52
C LEU A 220 6.84 -13.42 -2.96
N GLN A 221 5.97 -14.10 -2.22
CA GLN A 221 4.52 -14.05 -2.46
C GLN A 221 3.88 -12.78 -1.92
N LEU A 222 4.44 -12.26 -0.83
CA LEU A 222 3.93 -11.06 -0.16
C LEU A 222 5.11 -10.29 0.42
N ALA A 223 5.04 -8.97 0.31
CA ALA A 223 5.94 -8.07 1.01
C ALA A 223 5.14 -6.88 1.56
N TRP A 224 5.67 -6.27 2.62
CA TRP A 224 5.11 -5.06 3.19
C TRP A 224 6.22 -4.22 3.82
N ALA A 225 6.16 -2.92 3.66
CA ALA A 225 7.02 -1.98 4.36
C ALA A 225 6.22 -0.83 4.95
N GLY A 226 6.53 -0.46 6.20
CA GLY A 226 5.81 0.61 6.89
C GLY A 226 6.11 0.67 8.38
N PRO A 227 5.44 1.57 9.12
CA PRO A 227 5.69 1.82 10.54
C PRO A 227 5.46 0.59 11.40
N ALA A 228 6.39 0.31 12.32
CA ALA A 228 6.22 -0.69 13.35
C ALA A 228 5.09 -0.31 14.34
N PRO A 229 4.47 -1.29 15.01
CA PRO A 229 4.66 -2.73 14.81
C PRO A 229 3.99 -3.22 13.52
N ALA A 230 4.68 -4.09 12.79
CA ALA A 230 4.05 -4.88 11.73
C ALA A 230 3.13 -5.94 12.36
N ILE A 231 1.99 -6.18 11.73
CA ILE A 231 1.03 -7.21 12.12
C ILE A 231 0.65 -8.04 10.89
N ALA A 232 0.31 -9.32 11.11
CA ALA A 232 -0.15 -10.21 10.06
C ALA A 232 -1.46 -10.92 10.46
N CYS A 233 -2.22 -11.35 9.45
CA CYS A 233 -3.40 -12.18 9.66
C CYS A 233 -3.53 -13.32 8.64
N ALA A 234 -4.13 -14.43 9.08
CA ALA A 234 -4.54 -15.54 8.23
C ALA A 234 -5.83 -15.17 7.47
N ALA A 235 -6.26 -16.02 6.52
CA ALA A 235 -7.50 -15.82 5.77
C ALA A 235 -8.76 -15.80 6.65
N SER A 236 -8.74 -16.47 7.80
CA SER A 236 -9.80 -16.42 8.81
C SER A 236 -9.89 -15.07 9.55
N GLY A 237 -8.91 -14.18 9.35
CA GLY A 237 -8.74 -12.95 10.12
C GLY A 237 -8.03 -13.13 11.46
N ALA A 238 -7.69 -14.37 11.83
CA ALA A 238 -6.91 -14.64 13.04
C ALA A 238 -5.51 -13.99 12.95
N PRO A 239 -4.99 -13.41 14.04
CA PRO A 239 -3.65 -12.85 14.06
C PRO A 239 -2.59 -13.95 13.84
N VAL A 240 -1.53 -13.60 13.13
CA VAL A 240 -0.33 -14.44 12.95
C VAL A 240 0.86 -13.72 13.57
N ASP A 241 1.55 -14.40 14.47
CA ASP A 241 2.75 -13.85 15.10
C ASP A 241 3.89 -13.76 14.08
N LEU A 242 4.50 -12.58 14.02
CA LEU A 242 5.67 -12.31 13.20
C LEU A 242 6.94 -12.46 14.06
N PRO A 243 8.07 -12.90 13.48
CA PRO A 243 9.34 -12.90 14.20
C PRO A 243 9.76 -11.47 14.56
N PRO A 244 10.68 -11.29 15.53
CA PRO A 244 11.23 -9.99 15.87
C PRO A 244 11.81 -9.26 14.65
N ALA A 245 11.80 -7.93 14.71
CA ALA A 245 12.34 -7.06 13.66
C ALA A 245 13.86 -6.89 13.79
N ASP A 246 14.60 -7.99 13.86
CA ASP A 246 16.07 -8.04 13.99
C ASP A 246 16.74 -8.75 12.79
N GLY A 247 15.97 -9.10 11.77
CA GLY A 247 16.46 -9.76 10.59
C GLY A 247 17.39 -8.87 9.77
N ARG A 248 18.42 -9.49 9.19
CA ARG A 248 19.30 -8.82 8.22
C ARG A 248 18.60 -8.59 6.89
N ARG A 249 19.01 -7.54 6.17
CA ARG A 249 18.56 -7.32 4.78
C ARG A 249 18.68 -8.57 3.90
N ASP A 250 19.85 -9.21 3.88
CA ASP A 250 20.17 -10.36 3.03
C ASP A 250 19.94 -11.72 3.71
N GLY A 251 19.22 -11.73 4.85
CA GLY A 251 18.84 -12.92 5.58
C GLY A 251 17.70 -13.71 4.92
N SER A 252 17.49 -14.93 5.42
CA SER A 252 16.34 -15.79 5.08
C SER A 252 15.20 -15.61 6.07
N GLY A 253 14.01 -16.08 5.71
CA GLY A 253 12.87 -16.14 6.63
C GLY A 253 12.93 -17.30 7.63
N HIS A 254 12.04 -17.22 8.62
CA HIS A 254 11.71 -18.28 9.57
C HIS A 254 10.36 -18.88 9.19
N PRO A 255 10.16 -20.20 9.32
CA PRO A 255 8.87 -20.81 9.09
C PRO A 255 7.79 -20.18 9.97
N VAL A 256 6.60 -19.93 9.40
CA VAL A 256 5.44 -19.47 10.16
C VAL A 256 4.50 -20.64 10.49
N PRO A 257 3.83 -20.62 11.66
CA PRO A 257 2.98 -21.73 12.11
C PRO A 257 1.67 -21.87 11.31
N GLN A 258 1.27 -20.82 10.58
CA GLN A 258 0.06 -20.80 9.76
C GLN A 258 0.23 -19.86 8.55
N PRO A 259 -0.56 -20.05 7.47
CA PRO A 259 -0.51 -19.19 6.28
C PRO A 259 -0.84 -17.74 6.61
N ILE A 260 -0.12 -16.81 5.96
CA ILE A 260 -0.37 -15.37 6.05
C ILE A 260 -1.08 -14.92 4.78
N LEU A 261 -2.22 -14.26 4.95
CA LEU A 261 -2.93 -13.62 3.85
C LEU A 261 -2.48 -12.18 3.66
N ALA A 262 -2.26 -11.43 4.76
CA ALA A 262 -2.01 -10.00 4.68
C ALA A 262 -1.11 -9.52 5.82
N ILE A 263 -0.34 -8.47 5.53
CA ILE A 263 0.55 -7.77 6.47
C ILE A 263 0.24 -6.27 6.45
N GLY A 264 0.27 -5.63 7.61
CA GLY A 264 -0.02 -4.21 7.77
C GLY A 264 0.54 -3.66 9.06
N THR A 265 -0.02 -2.52 9.49
CA THR A 265 0.33 -1.87 10.76
C THR A 265 -0.93 -1.48 11.51
N ARG A 266 -0.78 -1.18 12.80
CA ARG A 266 -1.80 -0.50 13.60
C ARG A 266 -1.59 1.01 13.65
N SER A 267 -0.47 1.49 13.11
CA SER A 267 -0.06 2.90 13.11
C SER A 267 -0.40 3.53 11.76
N PHE A 268 -1.58 4.13 11.65
CA PHE A 268 -2.00 4.85 10.45
C PHE A 268 -1.69 6.35 10.62
N PRO A 269 -0.94 6.98 9.69
CA PRO A 269 -0.76 8.42 9.70
C PRO A 269 -2.06 9.05 9.17
N VAL A 270 -2.99 9.28 10.09
CA VAL A 270 -4.20 10.08 9.83
C VAL A 270 -3.88 11.49 10.29
N PRO A 271 -3.93 12.51 9.42
CA PRO A 271 -3.70 13.89 9.84
C PRO A 271 -4.64 14.29 10.99
N SER A 272 -4.07 14.84 12.07
CA SER A 272 -4.83 15.38 13.21
C SER A 272 -5.64 16.62 12.80
N SER A 273 -6.66 16.98 13.59
CA SER A 273 -7.65 18.04 13.24
C SER A 273 -7.08 19.45 13.26
N GLU A 274 -5.83 19.62 13.69
CA GLU A 274 -5.35 20.88 14.24
C GLU A 274 -4.75 21.84 13.20
N SER A 275 -4.94 21.61 11.90
CA SER A 275 -4.60 22.59 10.88
C SER A 275 -5.84 23.14 10.17
N GLY A 276 -6.38 24.25 10.69
CA GLY A 276 -7.13 25.23 9.88
C GLY A 276 -8.65 25.27 10.06
N ALA A 277 -9.14 25.55 11.27
CA ALA A 277 -10.38 26.33 11.38
C ALA A 277 -9.98 27.81 11.42
N PRO A 278 -10.44 28.68 10.50
CA PRO A 278 -10.29 30.10 10.71
C PRO A 278 -11.06 30.45 11.99
N ALA A 279 -10.39 31.13 12.93
CA ALA A 279 -11.06 31.69 14.10
C ALA A 279 -12.23 32.52 13.61
N ALA A 280 -13.45 32.08 13.92
CA ALA A 280 -14.64 32.89 13.69
C ALA A 280 -14.41 34.21 14.45
N GLY A 281 -14.21 35.29 13.68
CA GLY A 281 -14.05 36.63 14.22
C GLY A 281 -15.27 36.93 15.08
N ALA A 282 -15.02 37.31 16.33
CA ALA A 282 -16.00 37.97 17.16
C ALA A 282 -16.37 39.28 16.46
N ALA A 283 -17.62 39.37 16.00
CA ALA A 283 -18.22 40.64 15.65
C ALA A 283 -18.61 41.34 16.95
N GLU A 284 -18.07 42.54 17.14
CA GLU A 284 -18.57 43.58 18.05
C GLU A 284 -19.58 44.44 17.29
#